data_AF-A0A914W5J8-F1
#
_entry.id   AF-A0A914W5J8-F1
#
_cell.length_a   1.000
_cell.length_b   1.000
_cell.length_c   1.000
_cell.angle_alpha   90.00
_cell.angle_beta   90.00
_cell.angle_gamma   90.00
#
_symmetry.space_group_name_H-M   'P 1'
#
loop_
_entity.id
_entity.type
_entity.pdbx_description
1 polymer ?
#
loop_
_entity_poly.entity_id
_entity_poly.type
_entity_poly.pdbx_seq_one_letter_code
_entity_poly.pdbx_strand_id
1 'polypeptide(L)'
;MRILAFALLFASIAVIDAIGVISLEGGRIEFKANDTFVLLNNNFTSDYRSCLQYRAFVEGKRSKLNAYLCHMVVGGRCSSAAIRETNGKTQCHSLKPWMKTNDPYAVYFAFTRRPRHWHEHDDHDRLFFRQKRHSKSTRTVGILEIDGIVDCLRACQDEEGSGSGTLKV
;
A
#
# COMPACT_ATOMS: atom_id res chain seq x y z
N MET A 1 -8.28 -36.19 30.78
CA MET A 1 -7.05 -35.93 29.98
C MET A 1 -7.48 -35.11 28.76
N ARG A 2 -7.63 -33.78 28.82
CA ARG A 2 -6.59 -32.73 28.78
C ARG A 2 -5.54 -32.93 27.68
N ILE A 3 -5.88 -32.53 26.45
CA ILE A 3 -4.98 -31.75 25.59
C ILE A 3 -5.85 -30.66 24.93
N LEU A 4 -6.05 -29.59 25.69
CA LEU A 4 -6.42 -28.27 25.22
C LEU A 4 -5.12 -27.54 24.84
N ALA A 5 -5.24 -26.65 23.87
CA ALA A 5 -4.32 -25.54 23.61
C ALA A 5 -2.97 -25.87 22.97
N PHE A 6 -2.90 -25.76 21.64
CA PHE A 6 -1.75 -25.12 20.99
C PHE A 6 -2.23 -24.38 19.74
N ALA A 7 -1.77 -23.13 19.61
CA ALA A 7 -1.94 -22.22 18.48
C ALA A 7 -3.25 -21.41 18.38
N LEU A 8 -3.65 -20.79 19.49
CA LEU A 8 -4.12 -19.40 19.46
C LEU A 8 -2.89 -18.48 19.30
N LEU A 9 -2.41 -18.29 18.07
CA LEU A 9 -1.47 -17.22 17.71
C LEU A 9 -1.83 -16.77 16.29
N PHE A 10 -1.88 -15.46 16.06
CA PHE A 10 -2.35 -14.76 14.84
C PHE A 10 -3.84 -14.39 14.76
N ALA A 11 -4.42 -13.92 15.86
CA ALA A 11 -5.52 -12.96 15.79
C ALA A 11 -4.97 -11.53 15.90
N SER A 12 -4.29 -11.07 14.84
CA SER A 12 -4.11 -9.65 14.57
C SER A 12 -4.87 -9.36 13.28
N ILE A 13 -6.20 -9.48 13.35
CA ILE A 13 -7.08 -9.22 12.21
C ILE A 13 -7.13 -7.70 12.07
N ALA A 14 -6.20 -7.13 11.30
CA ALA A 14 -6.57 -5.95 10.52
C ALA A 14 -7.80 -6.38 9.72
N VAL A 15 -8.97 -5.81 9.99
CA VAL A 15 -10.15 -6.04 9.18
C VAL A 15 -9.80 -5.52 7.79
N ILE A 16 -9.58 -6.45 6.87
CA ILE A 16 -9.29 -6.12 5.48
C ILE A 16 -10.59 -5.60 4.91
N ASP A 17 -10.68 -4.29 4.67
CA ASP A 17 -11.91 -3.67 4.17
C ASP A 17 -12.10 -3.96 2.68
N ALA A 18 -11.00 -4.07 1.93
CA ALA A 18 -11.02 -4.42 0.51
C ALA A 18 -9.71 -5.10 0.04
N ILE A 19 -9.87 -6.12 -0.81
CA ILE A 19 -8.82 -6.69 -1.65
C ILE A 19 -9.21 -6.39 -3.10
N GLY A 20 -8.31 -5.75 -3.85
CA GLY A 20 -8.56 -5.39 -5.25
C GLY A 20 -7.41 -5.78 -6.16
N VAL A 21 -7.71 -6.02 -7.43
CA VAL A 21 -6.69 -6.18 -8.47
C VAL A 21 -6.51 -4.83 -9.15
N ILE A 22 -5.27 -4.35 -9.27
CA ILE A 22 -4.96 -3.09 -9.98
C ILE A 22 -4.72 -3.34 -11.46
N SER A 23 -5.03 -2.36 -12.31
CA SER A 23 -4.42 -2.28 -13.65
C SER A 23 -3.03 -1.64 -13.54
N LEU A 24 -2.05 -2.20 -14.24
CA LEU A 24 -0.70 -1.61 -14.32
C LEU A 24 -0.59 -0.52 -15.38
N GLU A 25 -1.63 -0.33 -16.20
CA GLU A 25 -1.67 0.70 -17.23
C GLU A 25 -2.70 1.75 -16.85
N GLY A 26 -2.24 2.92 -16.37
CA GLY A 26 -3.07 4.11 -16.16
C GLY A 26 -4.16 4.00 -15.08
N GLY A 27 -3.97 3.15 -14.07
CA GLY A 27 -4.96 2.93 -13.01
C GLY A 27 -4.95 4.03 -11.95
N ARG A 28 -6.13 4.63 -11.66
CA ARG A 28 -6.31 5.56 -10.54
C ARG A 28 -7.22 4.96 -9.47
N ILE A 29 -6.75 4.98 -8.22
CA ILE A 29 -7.44 4.38 -7.08
C ILE A 29 -7.51 5.41 -5.96
N GLU A 30 -8.69 5.56 -5.39
CA GLU A 30 -8.96 6.52 -4.33
C GLU A 30 -9.28 5.77 -3.03
N PHE A 31 -8.57 6.13 -1.96
CA PHE A 31 -8.80 5.61 -0.62
C PHE A 31 -9.67 6.58 0.15
N LYS A 32 -10.77 6.07 0.72
CA LYS A 32 -11.73 6.88 1.47
C LYS A 32 -11.39 6.88 2.95
N ALA A 33 -11.88 7.89 3.66
CA ALA A 33 -11.61 8.04 5.09
C ALA A 33 -12.10 6.86 5.95
N ASN A 34 -13.08 6.09 5.49
CA ASN A 34 -13.59 4.93 6.23
C ASN A 34 -12.74 3.68 6.02
N ASP A 35 -11.85 3.70 5.03
CA ASP A 35 -11.02 2.55 4.71
C ASP A 35 -9.86 2.52 5.71
N THR A 36 -9.75 1.41 6.44
CA THR A 36 -8.70 1.17 7.42
C THR A 36 -7.56 0.38 6.81
N PHE A 37 -7.87 -0.58 5.95
CA PHE A 37 -6.89 -1.40 5.25
C PHE A 37 -7.40 -1.80 3.86
N VAL A 38 -6.66 -1.38 2.83
CA VAL A 38 -6.91 -1.77 1.43
C VAL A 38 -5.63 -2.38 0.88
N LEU A 39 -5.75 -3.60 0.34
CA LEU A 39 -4.67 -4.29 -0.32
C LEU A 39 -4.98 -4.42 -1.80
N LEU A 40 -4.02 -3.99 -2.62
CA LEU A 40 -4.11 -4.10 -4.06
C LEU A 40 -2.94 -4.87 -4.61
N ASN A 41 -3.16 -5.74 -5.58
CA ASN A 41 -2.09 -6.55 -6.16
C ASN A 41 -2.18 -6.67 -7.68
N ASN A 42 -1.03 -6.85 -8.31
CA ASN A 42 -0.92 -7.32 -9.69
C ASN A 42 0.45 -7.98 -9.93
N ASN A 43 0.56 -8.79 -10.97
CA ASN A 43 1.77 -9.43 -11.43
C ASN A 43 2.20 -8.89 -12.80
N PHE A 44 3.49 -8.89 -13.05
CA PHE A 44 4.07 -8.49 -14.33
C PHE A 44 5.47 -9.05 -14.51
N THR A 45 5.95 -9.11 -15.75
CA THR A 45 7.33 -9.47 -16.07
C THR A 45 8.13 -8.21 -16.34
N SER A 46 9.32 -8.09 -15.74
CA SER A 46 10.12 -6.87 -15.85
C SER A 46 11.61 -7.14 -15.73
N ASP A 47 12.40 -6.31 -16.42
CA ASP A 47 13.86 -6.26 -16.35
C ASP A 47 14.35 -5.19 -15.37
N TYR A 48 15.63 -5.23 -14.99
CA TYR A 48 16.27 -4.18 -14.17
C TYR A 48 16.26 -2.77 -14.78
N ARG A 49 16.01 -2.65 -16.10
CA ARG A 49 15.95 -1.37 -16.82
C ARG A 49 14.57 -0.73 -16.74
N SER A 50 13.54 -1.53 -16.53
CA SER A 50 12.17 -1.09 -16.42
C SER A 50 11.79 -0.91 -14.96
N CYS A 51 11.21 0.24 -14.63
CA CYS A 51 10.74 0.58 -13.30
C CYS A 51 9.22 0.75 -13.33
N LEU A 52 8.54 0.31 -12.28
CA LEU A 52 7.14 0.62 -12.09
C LEU A 52 7.02 2.03 -11.50
N GLN A 53 6.46 2.96 -12.26
CA GLN A 53 6.20 4.32 -11.83
C GLN A 53 4.77 4.46 -11.32
N TYR A 54 4.63 5.14 -10.18
CA TYR A 54 3.34 5.47 -9.59
C TYR A 54 3.43 6.78 -8.83
N ARG A 55 2.30 7.47 -8.73
CA ARG A 55 2.13 8.71 -7.99
C ARG A 55 1.22 8.46 -6.80
N ALA A 56 1.64 8.93 -5.64
CA ALA A 56 0.91 8.73 -4.41
C ALA A 56 0.62 10.07 -3.74
N PHE A 57 -0.62 10.22 -3.32
CA PHE A 57 -1.07 11.26 -2.41
C PHE A 57 -1.59 10.57 -1.15
N VAL A 58 -1.10 10.98 0.03
CA VAL A 58 -1.53 10.42 1.30
C VAL A 58 -1.78 11.56 2.28
N GLU A 59 -3.01 11.63 2.78
CA GLU A 59 -3.44 12.63 3.76
C GLU A 59 -3.66 11.99 5.14
N GLY A 60 -3.13 12.67 6.16
CA GLY A 60 -3.36 12.35 7.57
C GLY A 60 -2.19 11.65 8.25
N LYS A 61 -1.86 12.15 9.45
CA LYS A 61 -0.76 11.71 10.34
C LYS A 61 -0.66 10.21 10.64
N ARG A 62 -1.73 9.43 10.41
CA ARG A 62 -1.81 7.98 10.70
C ARG A 62 -2.14 7.13 9.48
N SER A 63 -2.08 7.74 8.30
CA SER A 63 -2.25 7.07 7.01
C SER A 63 -0.86 6.77 6.45
N LYS A 64 -0.68 5.56 5.90
CA LYS A 64 0.52 5.19 5.16
C LYS A 64 0.14 4.31 3.98
N LEU A 65 0.84 4.50 2.87
CA LEU A 65 0.79 3.63 1.72
C LEU A 65 2.11 2.86 1.66
N ASN A 66 2.05 1.54 1.78
CA ASN A 66 3.22 0.69 1.58
C ASN A 66 3.14 0.09 0.18
N ALA A 67 4.19 0.23 -0.61
CA ALA A 67 4.34 -0.43 -1.89
C ALA A 67 5.39 -1.54 -1.74
N TYR A 68 5.07 -2.74 -2.20
CA TYR A 68 5.94 -3.91 -2.15
C TYR A 68 6.16 -4.40 -3.57
N LEU A 69 7.41 -4.71 -3.91
CA LEU A 69 7.78 -5.38 -5.15
C LEU A 69 8.45 -6.71 -4.79
N CYS A 70 7.79 -7.82 -5.10
CA CYS A 70 8.23 -9.17 -4.77
C CYS A 70 8.61 -9.93 -6.03
N HIS A 71 9.75 -10.60 -6.00
CA HIS A 71 10.15 -11.53 -7.05
C HIS A 71 9.44 -12.87 -6.86
N MET A 72 8.76 -13.38 -7.90
CA MET A 72 7.88 -14.56 -7.77
C MET A 72 8.61 -15.91 -7.96
N VAL A 73 9.92 -15.91 -8.18
CA VAL A 73 10.72 -17.13 -8.27
C VAL A 73 11.03 -17.68 -6.88
N VAL A 74 11.28 -18.99 -6.78
CA VAL A 74 11.67 -19.67 -5.55
C VAL A 74 12.89 -18.97 -4.90
N GLY A 75 12.77 -18.62 -3.62
CA GLY A 75 13.81 -17.84 -2.91
C GLY A 75 13.85 -16.35 -3.29
N GLY A 76 12.84 -15.86 -4.01
CA GLY A 76 12.67 -14.45 -4.33
C GLY A 76 12.59 -13.57 -3.09
N ARG A 77 13.11 -12.35 -3.21
CA ARG A 77 13.04 -11.33 -2.16
C ARG A 77 11.91 -10.36 -2.46
N CYS A 78 11.58 -9.52 -1.48
CA CYS A 78 10.68 -8.38 -1.67
C CYS A 78 11.41 -7.09 -1.28
N SER A 79 11.26 -6.06 -2.10
CA SER A 79 11.60 -4.68 -1.74
C SER A 79 10.34 -3.96 -1.31
N SER A 80 10.45 -3.00 -0.39
CA SER A 80 9.30 -2.25 0.10
C SER A 80 9.63 -0.76 0.23
N ALA A 81 8.67 0.08 -0.14
CA ALA A 81 8.70 1.52 0.08
C ALA A 81 7.48 1.92 0.91
N ALA A 82 7.70 2.71 1.96
CA ALA A 82 6.63 3.20 2.82
C ALA A 82 6.48 4.71 2.65
N ILE A 83 5.33 5.13 2.13
CA ILE A 83 4.97 6.52 1.90
C ILE A 83 4.03 6.94 3.01
N ARG A 84 4.43 7.98 3.74
CA ARG A 84 3.63 8.59 4.81
C ARG A 84 2.94 9.84 4.27
N GLU A 85 2.25 10.55 5.15
CA GLU A 85 1.60 11.84 4.87
C GLU A 85 2.43 12.72 3.94
N THR A 86 1.88 13.04 2.77
CA THR A 86 2.56 13.79 1.71
C THR A 86 2.32 15.30 1.79
N ASN A 87 1.83 15.80 2.95
CA ASN A 87 1.57 17.21 3.23
C ASN A 87 0.74 17.92 2.13
N GLY A 88 -0.24 17.23 1.55
CA GLY A 88 -1.11 17.81 0.53
C GLY A 88 -0.54 17.81 -0.89
N LYS A 89 0.63 17.20 -1.13
CA LYS A 89 1.23 17.07 -2.47
C LYS A 89 1.17 15.63 -2.95
N THR A 90 0.98 15.44 -4.25
CA THR A 90 1.22 14.15 -4.90
C THR A 90 2.72 14.01 -5.12
N GLN A 91 3.27 12.83 -4.82
CA GLN A 91 4.70 12.54 -5.01
C GLN A 91 4.86 11.38 -5.98
N CYS A 92 5.78 11.51 -6.93
CA CYS A 92 6.17 10.42 -7.80
C CYS A 92 7.13 9.46 -7.09
N HIS A 93 6.88 8.18 -7.28
CA HIS A 93 7.70 7.10 -6.77
C HIS A 93 7.92 6.04 -7.86
N SER A 94 9.05 5.35 -7.76
CA SER A 94 9.39 4.26 -8.66
C SER A 94 9.85 3.04 -7.88
N LEU A 95 9.33 1.87 -8.24
CA LEU A 95 9.82 0.59 -7.76
C LEU A 95 10.68 -0.06 -8.83
N LYS A 96 11.92 -0.38 -8.46
CA LYS A 96 12.92 -0.95 -9.35
C LYS A 96 13.13 -2.45 -9.09
N PRO A 97 12.96 -3.32 -10.11
CA PRO A 97 13.42 -4.69 -10.08
C PRO A 97 14.94 -4.79 -9.91
N TRP A 98 15.42 -5.75 -9.14
CA TRP A 98 16.86 -5.95 -8.92
C TRP A 98 17.49 -7.02 -9.81
N MET A 99 16.68 -7.90 -10.43
CA MET A 99 17.21 -8.91 -11.34
C MET A 99 17.45 -8.34 -12.73
N LYS A 100 18.57 -8.73 -13.34
CA LYS A 100 18.97 -8.28 -14.67
C LYS A 100 18.13 -8.91 -15.79
N THR A 101 17.57 -10.08 -15.51
CA THR A 101 16.76 -10.90 -16.40
C THR A 101 15.28 -10.52 -16.33
N ASN A 102 14.55 -10.88 -17.39
CA ASN A 102 13.11 -10.62 -17.47
C ASN A 102 12.39 -11.64 -16.61
N ASP A 103 12.23 -11.30 -15.35
CA ASP A 103 11.69 -12.20 -14.35
C ASP A 103 10.26 -11.78 -13.93
N PRO A 104 9.45 -12.73 -13.43
CA PRO A 104 8.12 -12.43 -12.95
C PRO A 104 8.18 -11.75 -11.57
N TYR A 105 7.55 -10.59 -11.47
CA TYR A 105 7.38 -9.80 -10.27
C TYR A 105 5.90 -9.65 -9.92
N ALA A 106 5.62 -9.49 -8.62
CA ALA A 106 4.33 -9.07 -8.10
C ALA A 106 4.49 -7.75 -7.36
N VAL A 107 3.58 -6.82 -7.61
CA VAL A 107 3.47 -5.58 -6.85
C VAL A 107 2.27 -5.65 -5.93
N TYR A 108 2.44 -5.14 -4.71
CA TYR A 108 1.37 -4.98 -3.74
C TYR A 108 1.37 -3.55 -3.22
N PHE A 109 0.20 -2.92 -3.23
CA PHE A 109 -0.02 -1.64 -2.55
C PHE A 109 -0.94 -1.86 -1.37
N ALA A 110 -0.44 -1.57 -0.17
CA ALA A 110 -1.19 -1.66 1.06
C ALA A 110 -1.40 -0.27 1.64
N PHE A 111 -2.61 0.27 1.49
CA PHE A 111 -3.01 1.46 2.19
C PHE A 111 -3.50 1.07 3.58
N THR A 112 -2.89 1.67 4.60
CA THR A 112 -3.24 1.38 5.99
C THR A 112 -3.44 2.67 6.76
N ARG A 113 -4.54 2.75 7.50
CA ARG A 113 -4.87 3.88 8.36
C ARG A 113 -5.15 3.38 9.76
N ARG A 114 -4.38 3.86 10.74
CA ARG A 114 -4.61 3.49 12.15
C ARG A 114 -5.73 4.35 12.75
N PRO A 115 -6.70 3.74 13.48
CA PRO A 115 -7.69 4.49 14.25
C PRO A 115 -7.02 5.33 15.36
N ARG A 116 -7.71 6.39 15.81
CA ARG A 116 -7.19 7.38 16.77
C ARG A 116 -7.03 6.81 18.18
N HIS A 117 -7.88 5.87 18.58
CA HIS A 117 -7.79 5.14 19.85
C HIS A 117 -7.28 3.73 19.60
N TRP A 118 -6.17 3.37 20.24
CA TRP A 118 -5.53 2.04 20.17
C TRP A 118 -5.71 1.25 21.49
N HIS A 119 -6.57 1.72 22.40
CA HIS A 119 -6.86 1.02 23.65
C HIS A 119 -8.34 0.68 23.75
N GLU A 120 -8.61 -0.43 24.45
CA GLU A 120 -9.91 -1.01 24.80
C GLU A 120 -10.53 -1.94 23.73
N HIS A 121 -9.98 -3.16 23.67
CA HIS A 121 -10.52 -4.26 22.86
C HIS A 121 -11.92 -4.70 23.32
N ASP A 122 -12.34 -4.37 24.54
CA ASP A 122 -13.63 -4.80 25.11
C ASP A 122 -14.79 -3.81 24.86
N ASP A 123 -14.53 -2.51 24.65
CA ASP A 123 -15.61 -1.51 24.43
C ASP A 123 -15.91 -1.26 22.94
N HIS A 124 -15.03 -1.72 22.04
CA HIS A 124 -15.12 -1.45 20.62
C HIS A 124 -16.30 -2.18 19.95
N ASP A 125 -16.67 -3.36 20.45
CA ASP A 125 -17.81 -4.14 19.96
C ASP A 125 -19.15 -3.45 20.24
N ARG A 126 -19.28 -2.77 21.40
CA ARG A 126 -20.52 -2.05 21.76
C ARG A 126 -20.71 -0.76 20.97
N LEU A 127 -19.63 -0.09 20.58
CA LEU A 127 -19.68 1.15 19.80
C LEU A 127 -19.80 0.90 18.29
N PHE A 128 -19.22 -0.19 17.76
CA PHE A 128 -19.32 -0.53 16.32
C PHE A 128 -20.76 -0.69 15.84
N PHE A 129 -21.65 -1.28 16.64
CA PHE A 129 -23.06 -1.40 16.29
C PHE A 129 -23.83 -0.07 16.40
N ARG A 130 -23.39 0.88 17.24
CA ARG A 130 -24.01 2.20 17.39
C ARG A 130 -23.57 3.20 16.32
N GLN A 131 -22.34 3.08 15.83
CA GLN A 131 -21.73 4.03 14.89
C GLN A 131 -22.20 3.88 13.43
N LYS A 132 -22.87 2.78 13.08
CA LYS A 132 -23.47 2.57 11.73
C LYS A 132 -24.51 3.63 11.31
N ARG A 133 -24.91 4.54 12.20
CA ARG A 133 -25.94 5.57 11.95
C ARG A 133 -25.40 6.96 11.61
N HIS A 134 -24.10 7.22 11.77
CA HIS A 134 -23.50 8.50 11.37
C HIS A 134 -22.81 8.34 10.02
N SER A 135 -23.19 9.20 9.07
CA SER A 135 -22.70 9.22 7.70
C SER A 135 -21.18 9.05 7.66
N LYS A 136 -20.76 7.90 7.15
CA LYS A 136 -19.37 7.52 6.92
C LYS A 136 -18.72 8.58 6.02
N SER A 137 -17.68 9.25 6.51
CA SER A 137 -16.99 10.32 5.77
C SER A 137 -16.50 9.79 4.42
N THR A 138 -17.04 10.30 3.31
CA THR A 138 -16.62 9.94 1.94
C THR A 138 -15.37 10.68 1.48
N ARG A 139 -14.77 11.52 2.34
CA ARG A 139 -13.54 12.25 2.04
C ARG A 139 -12.43 11.30 1.58
N THR A 140 -11.85 11.60 0.43
CA THR A 140 -10.64 10.94 -0.07
C THR A 140 -9.46 11.33 0.81
N VAL A 141 -8.77 10.32 1.34
CA VAL A 141 -7.60 10.47 2.21
C VAL A 141 -6.33 9.94 1.57
N GLY A 142 -6.44 9.29 0.42
CA GLY A 142 -5.29 8.92 -0.37
C GLY A 142 -5.68 8.68 -1.82
N ILE A 143 -4.75 8.92 -2.72
CA ILE A 143 -4.88 8.64 -4.14
C ILE A 143 -3.62 7.90 -4.57
N LEU A 144 -3.80 6.82 -5.31
CA LEU A 144 -2.74 6.07 -5.97
C LEU A 144 -3.02 6.09 -7.47
N GLU A 145 -2.11 6.67 -8.24
CA GLU A 145 -2.13 6.68 -9.69
C GLU A 145 -0.95 5.85 -10.19
N ILE A 146 -1.22 4.86 -11.04
CA ILE A 146 -0.21 3.96 -11.59
C ILE A 146 0.01 4.37 -13.04
N ASP A 147 1.18 4.95 -13.31
CA ASP A 147 1.57 5.38 -14.66
C ASP A 147 1.96 4.15 -15.50
N GLY A 148 2.54 3.15 -14.85
CA GLY A 148 2.88 1.85 -15.43
C GLY A 148 4.38 1.61 -15.50
N ILE A 149 4.79 0.72 -16.40
CA ILE A 149 6.18 0.29 -16.54
C ILE A 149 6.89 1.26 -17.49
N VAL A 150 7.89 1.97 -16.97
CA VAL A 150 8.67 2.97 -17.69
C VAL A 150 10.16 2.65 -17.60
N ASP A 151 11.00 3.32 -18.39
CA ASP A 151 12.45 3.23 -18.23
C ASP A 151 12.85 3.85 -16.88
N CYS A 152 13.61 3.10 -16.06
CA CYS A 152 14.12 3.56 -14.78
C CYS A 152 14.92 4.87 -14.86
N LEU A 153 15.56 5.15 -15.99
CA LEU A 153 16.29 6.43 -16.16
C LEU A 153 15.32 7.60 -16.26
N ARG A 154 14.14 7.41 -16.87
CA ARG A 154 13.12 8.45 -17.07
C ARG A 154 12.10 8.51 -15.94
N ALA A 155 12.07 7.51 -15.07
CA ALA A 155 11.12 7.42 -13.99
C ALA A 155 11.21 8.66 -13.07
N CYS A 156 10.08 9.34 -12.88
CA CYS A 156 9.95 10.51 -12.01
C CYS A 156 10.88 11.70 -12.33
N GLN A 157 11.46 11.80 -13.54
CA GLN A 157 12.31 12.94 -13.92
C GLN A 157 11.54 14.26 -14.01
N ASP A 158 10.23 14.22 -14.29
CA ASP A 158 9.40 15.42 -14.43
C ASP A 158 9.07 16.12 -13.09
N GLU A 159 9.53 15.58 -11.95
CA GLU A 159 9.24 16.12 -10.61
C GLU A 159 10.41 16.93 -10.00
N GLU A 160 11.24 17.57 -10.83
CA GLU A 160 12.27 18.53 -10.40
C GLU A 160 11.64 19.73 -9.66
N GLY A 161 11.31 19.51 -8.38
CA GLY A 161 10.70 20.51 -7.51
C GLY A 161 10.34 20.06 -6.09
N SER A 162 10.31 18.76 -5.72
CA SER A 162 10.00 18.38 -4.33
C SER A 162 10.39 16.95 -3.94
N GLY A 163 11.63 16.76 -3.49
CA GLY A 163 11.96 15.72 -2.52
C GLY A 163 12.37 14.38 -3.13
N SER A 164 13.66 14.26 -3.40
CA SER A 164 14.35 12.97 -3.55
C SER A 164 14.06 12.07 -2.34
N GLY A 165 13.06 11.19 -2.48
CA GLY A 165 12.87 10.04 -1.61
C GLY A 165 13.87 8.97 -2.00
N THR A 166 15.14 9.21 -1.71
CA THR A 166 16.20 8.23 -1.92
C THR A 166 15.88 6.99 -1.06
N LEU A 167 15.73 5.83 -1.72
CA LEU A 167 15.76 4.52 -1.08
C LEU A 167 17.08 4.39 -0.31
N LYS A 168 17.05 4.51 1.02
CA LYS A 168 18.10 3.97 1.88
C LYS A 168 17.80 2.48 2.05
N VAL A 169 18.62 1.67 1.38
CA VAL A 169 18.81 0.24 1.67
C VAL A 169 19.53 0.10 3.00
#